data_AF-A0A8H4V1H7-F1
#
_entry.id   AF-A0A8H4V1H7-F1
#
_cell.length_a   1.000
_cell.length_b   1.000
_cell.length_c   1.000
_cell.angle_alpha   90.00
_cell.angle_beta   90.00
_cell.angle_gamma   90.00
#
_symmetry.space_group_name_H-M   'P 1'
#
loop_
_entity.id
_entity.type
_entity.pdbx_description
1 polymer ?
#
loop_
_entity_poly.entity_id
_entity_poly.type
_entity_poly.pdbx_seq_one_letter_code
_entity_poly.pdbx_strand_id
1 'polypeptide(L)'
;RVLQDEAQRLAEDSFFERQTKLETVQGMILLAAYSEKTWFSIALILRTALDSGLEKSLDTWLSQEKVPRSALSATMADRQLVWQTRTWLISFTLELDVASGTGRKSRIAEVDVTKLRAFLDYPLSLPADLRTVSVIELHQLRGLLSLFDA
;
A
#
# COMPACT_ATOMS: atom_id res chain seq x y z
N ARG A 1 -15.51 17.37 -13.95
CA ARG A 1 -14.90 18.48 -13.19
C ARG A 1 -15.66 18.69 -11.88
N VAL A 2 -16.94 19.07 -11.87
CA VAL A 2 -17.75 19.26 -10.63
C VAL A 2 -17.58 18.15 -9.57
N LEU A 3 -17.67 16.87 -9.94
CA LEU A 3 -17.53 15.75 -8.98
C LEU A 3 -16.09 15.54 -8.47
N GLN A 4 -15.10 15.85 -9.30
CA GLN A 4 -13.68 15.77 -8.93
C GLN A 4 -13.32 16.91 -7.97
N ASP A 5 -13.82 18.11 -8.27
CA ASP A 5 -13.60 19.31 -7.44
C ASP A 5 -14.27 19.13 -6.06
N GLU A 6 -15.47 18.53 -6.00
CA GLU A 6 -16.15 18.26 -4.74
C GLU A 6 -15.48 17.13 -3.92
N ALA A 7 -15.01 16.07 -4.59
CA ALA A 7 -14.23 15.02 -3.92
C ALA A 7 -12.90 15.56 -3.36
N GLN A 8 -12.26 16.48 -4.08
CA GLN A 8 -11.05 17.15 -3.60
C GLN A 8 -11.34 18.05 -2.39
N ARG A 9 -12.41 18.85 -2.43
CA ARG A 9 -12.82 19.72 -1.32
C ARG A 9 -13.10 18.93 -0.04
N LEU A 10 -13.84 17.83 -0.14
CA LEU A 10 -14.14 16.96 1.01
C LEU A 10 -12.89 16.27 1.56
N ALA A 11 -11.93 15.92 0.69
CA ALA A 11 -10.65 15.36 1.11
C ALA A 11 -9.81 16.40 1.86
N GLU A 12 -9.76 17.65 1.39
CA GLU A 12 -9.05 18.77 2.03
C GLU A 12 -9.62 19.07 3.43
N ASP A 13 -10.95 19.15 3.56
CA ASP A 13 -11.63 19.43 4.84
C ASP A 13 -11.39 18.33 5.90
N SER A 14 -11.25 17.07 5.47
CA SER A 14 -11.06 15.92 6.38
C SER A 14 -9.58 15.60 6.68
N PHE A 15 -8.63 16.14 5.91
CA PHE A 15 -7.20 15.79 6.01
C PHE A 15 -6.56 16.20 7.35
N PHE A 16 -7.13 17.20 8.05
CA PHE A 16 -6.58 17.73 9.30
C PHE A 16 -7.22 17.14 10.58
N GLU A 17 -8.08 16.12 10.47
CA GLU A 17 -8.61 15.43 11.65
C GLU A 17 -7.53 14.61 12.38
N ARG A 18 -7.67 14.49 13.71
CA ARG A 18 -6.65 14.07 14.70
C ARG A 18 -5.99 12.70 14.49
N GLN A 19 -6.58 11.83 13.67
CA GLN A 19 -6.00 10.56 13.25
C GLN A 19 -6.33 10.34 11.78
N THR A 20 -5.30 10.21 10.97
CA THR A 20 -5.48 9.90 9.55
C THR A 20 -6.00 8.48 9.42
N LYS A 21 -7.26 8.36 8.99
CA LYS A 21 -7.97 7.10 8.87
C LYS A 21 -7.44 6.30 7.67
N LEU A 22 -7.63 4.98 7.69
CA LEU A 22 -7.25 4.11 6.58
C LEU A 22 -7.88 4.58 5.25
N GLU A 23 -9.14 4.99 5.35
CA GLU A 23 -9.97 5.47 4.26
C GLU A 23 -9.40 6.74 3.62
N THR A 24 -8.66 7.56 4.37
CA THR A 24 -7.97 8.74 3.83
C THR A 24 -6.90 8.30 2.83
N VAL A 25 -6.05 7.34 3.19
CA VAL A 25 -5.00 6.82 2.29
C VAL A 25 -5.63 6.16 1.06
N GLN A 26 -6.69 5.38 1.26
CA GLN A 26 -7.43 4.73 0.16
C GLN A 26 -8.06 5.75 -0.80
N GLY A 27 -8.70 6.79 -0.25
CA GLY A 27 -9.27 7.88 -1.03
C GLY A 27 -8.21 8.62 -1.85
N MET A 28 -7.06 8.91 -1.22
CA MET A 28 -5.94 9.54 -1.93
C MET A 28 -5.41 8.67 -3.08
N ILE A 29 -5.27 7.35 -2.88
CA ILE A 29 -4.87 6.41 -3.95
C ILE A 29 -5.84 6.49 -5.14
N LEU A 30 -7.14 6.47 -4.86
CA LEU A 30 -8.18 6.57 -5.90
C LEU A 30 -8.10 7.90 -6.64
N LEU A 31 -7.95 9.03 -5.94
CA LEU A 31 -7.85 10.35 -6.55
C LEU A 31 -6.57 10.50 -7.38
N ALA A 32 -5.45 9.95 -6.90
CA ALA A 32 -4.17 10.01 -7.61
C ALA A 32 -4.23 9.29 -8.97
N ALA A 33 -4.98 8.19 -9.08
CA ALA A 33 -5.14 7.44 -10.32
C ALA A 33 -5.76 8.27 -11.48
N TYR A 34 -6.46 9.37 -11.16
CA TYR A 34 -7.07 10.28 -12.14
C TYR A 34 -6.42 11.68 -12.16
N SER A 35 -5.28 11.86 -11.47
CA SER A 35 -4.55 13.13 -11.40
C SER A 35 -3.55 13.28 -12.55
N GLU A 36 -3.44 14.47 -13.13
CA GLU A 36 -2.40 14.82 -14.13
C GLU A 36 -0.99 14.83 -13.54
N LYS A 37 -0.86 15.05 -12.22
CA LYS A 37 0.43 15.13 -11.50
C LYS A 37 0.56 13.99 -10.49
N THR A 38 0.32 12.76 -10.93
CA THR A 38 0.27 11.55 -10.11
C THR A 38 1.46 11.39 -9.17
N TRP A 39 2.69 11.68 -9.63
CA TRP A 39 3.91 11.46 -8.85
C TRP A 39 3.96 12.27 -7.53
N PHE A 40 3.41 13.49 -7.51
CA PHE A 40 3.35 14.31 -6.30
C PHE A 40 2.32 13.76 -5.32
N SER A 41 1.14 13.37 -5.83
CA SER A 41 0.10 12.71 -5.04
C SER A 41 0.59 11.39 -4.43
N ILE A 42 1.38 10.61 -5.16
CA ILE A 42 2.01 9.37 -4.67
C ILE A 42 2.96 9.65 -3.51
N ALA A 43 3.77 10.70 -3.59
CA ALA A 43 4.65 11.08 -2.48
C ALA A 43 3.86 11.44 -1.21
N LEU A 44 2.72 12.13 -1.36
CA LEU A 44 1.85 12.44 -0.23
C LEU A 44 1.15 11.19 0.31
N ILE A 45 0.64 10.30 -0.56
CA ILE A 45 0.03 9.02 -0.17
C ILE A 45 1.00 8.22 0.68
N LEU A 46 2.25 8.05 0.23
CA LEU A 46 3.25 7.30 0.97
C LEU A 46 3.50 7.92 2.35
N ARG A 47 3.64 9.24 2.40
CA ARG A 47 3.87 9.94 3.66
C ARG A 47 2.72 9.72 4.63
N THR A 48 1.48 9.88 4.16
CA THR A 48 0.28 9.66 4.97
C THR A 48 0.17 8.21 5.45
N ALA A 49 0.48 7.23 4.59
CA ALA A 49 0.47 5.82 4.97
C ALA A 49 1.47 5.50 6.10
N LEU A 50 2.67 6.08 6.03
CA LEU A 50 3.70 5.95 7.08
C LEU A 50 3.29 6.67 8.37
N ASP A 51 2.73 7.88 8.28
CA ASP A 51 2.26 8.62 9.46
C ASP A 51 1.08 7.89 10.15
N SER A 52 0.28 7.13 9.40
CA SER A 52 -0.76 6.22 9.91
C SER A 52 -0.22 4.88 10.45
N GLY A 53 1.08 4.59 10.32
CA GLY A 53 1.68 3.34 10.79
C GLY A 53 1.32 2.10 9.98
N LEU A 54 0.86 2.27 8.73
CA LEU A 54 0.40 1.14 7.90
C LEU A 54 1.54 0.16 7.57
N GLU A 55 2.80 0.58 7.60
CA GLU A 55 3.97 -0.28 7.38
C GLU A 55 4.06 -1.42 8.40
N LYS A 56 3.55 -1.21 9.62
CA LYS A 56 3.56 -2.22 10.70
C LYS A 56 2.51 -3.30 10.51
N SER A 57 1.55 -3.10 9.61
CA SER A 57 0.46 -4.06 9.39
C SER A 57 0.96 -5.42 8.90
N LEU A 58 2.02 -5.44 8.07
CA LEU A 58 2.61 -6.69 7.57
C LEU A 58 3.27 -7.51 8.69
N ASP A 59 4.03 -6.87 9.58
CA ASP A 59 4.64 -7.55 10.73
C ASP A 59 3.60 -7.94 11.79
N THR A 60 2.57 -7.11 11.97
CA THR A 60 1.42 -7.43 12.83
C THR A 60 0.66 -8.65 12.31
N TRP A 61 0.51 -8.75 10.99
CA TRP A 61 -0.10 -9.89 10.33
C TRP A 61 0.69 -11.18 10.53
N LEU A 62 2.01 -11.14 10.35
CA LEU A 62 2.89 -12.31 10.57
C LEU A 62 2.95 -12.79 12.01
N SER A 63 2.72 -11.89 12.97
CA SER A 63 2.75 -12.21 14.40
C SER A 63 1.41 -12.71 14.94
N GLN A 64 0.38 -12.85 14.11
CA GLN A 64 -0.91 -13.38 14.55
C GLN A 64 -0.79 -14.86 14.99
N GLU A 65 -1.03 -15.13 16.27
CA GLU A 65 -1.09 -16.50 16.80
C GLU A 65 -2.32 -17.29 16.29
N LYS A 66 -3.41 -16.57 16.00
CA LYS A 66 -4.69 -17.15 15.57
C LYS A 66 -5.10 -16.58 14.23
N VAL A 67 -4.73 -17.28 13.17
CA VAL A 67 -5.20 -16.99 11.81
C VAL A 67 -6.63 -17.54 11.66
N PRO A 68 -7.58 -16.77 11.06
CA PRO A 68 -8.91 -17.28 10.77
C PRO A 68 -8.84 -18.52 9.88
N ARG A 69 -9.80 -19.44 9.97
CA ARG A 69 -9.78 -20.65 9.12
C ARG A 69 -10.31 -20.38 7.71
N SER A 70 -11.16 -19.37 7.58
CA SER A 70 -11.82 -18.95 6.34
C SER A 70 -12.31 -17.52 6.44
N ALA A 71 -12.64 -16.91 5.30
CA ALA A 71 -13.25 -15.58 5.22
C ALA A 71 -14.56 -15.45 6.02
N LEU A 72 -15.32 -16.54 6.19
CA LEU A 72 -16.55 -16.57 7.01
C LEU A 72 -16.25 -16.51 8.51
N SER A 73 -15.19 -17.18 8.95
CA SER A 73 -14.75 -17.19 10.36
C SER A 73 -13.99 -15.93 10.79
N ALA A 74 -13.61 -15.10 9.82
CA ALA A 74 -12.83 -13.90 10.08
C ALA A 74 -13.61 -12.90 10.95
N THR A 75 -12.90 -12.28 11.89
CA THR A 75 -13.42 -11.18 12.69
C THR A 75 -13.33 -9.85 11.93
N MET A 76 -13.92 -8.79 12.47
CA MET A 76 -13.74 -7.45 11.90
C MET A 76 -12.28 -6.98 12.01
N ALA A 77 -11.57 -7.34 13.08
CA ALA A 77 -10.17 -7.02 13.26
C ALA A 77 -9.28 -7.69 12.20
N ASP A 78 -9.55 -8.95 11.86
CA ASP A 78 -8.82 -9.66 10.79
C ASP A 78 -9.02 -8.98 9.43
N ARG A 79 -10.26 -8.53 9.15
CA ARG A 79 -10.56 -7.79 7.92
C ARG A 79 -9.83 -6.45 7.89
N GLN A 80 -9.87 -5.70 9.00
CA GLN A 80 -9.18 -4.42 9.12
C GLN A 80 -7.68 -4.57 8.87
N LEU A 81 -7.05 -5.59 9.44
CA LEU A 81 -5.62 -5.85 9.28
C LEU A 81 -5.26 -6.14 7.81
N VAL A 82 -6.09 -6.90 7.09
CA VAL A 82 -5.91 -7.13 5.66
C VAL A 82 -6.09 -5.85 4.86
N TRP A 83 -7.08 -5.02 5.20
CA TRP A 83 -7.28 -3.74 4.51
C TRP A 83 -6.10 -2.78 4.72
N GLN A 84 -5.55 -2.72 5.93
CA GLN A 84 -4.35 -1.96 6.25
C GLN A 84 -3.15 -2.49 5.46
N THR A 85 -2.92 -3.81 5.49
CA THR A 85 -1.82 -4.47 4.78
C THR A 85 -1.92 -4.24 3.28
N ARG A 86 -3.10 -4.43 2.68
CA ARG A 86 -3.30 -4.20 1.25
C ARG A 86 -3.10 -2.73 0.87
N THR A 87 -3.61 -1.80 1.68
CA THR A 87 -3.42 -0.37 1.45
C THR A 87 -1.93 -0.01 1.50
N TRP A 88 -1.19 -0.54 2.48
CA TRP A 88 0.26 -0.39 2.56
C TRP A 88 0.97 -0.93 1.32
N LEU A 89 0.70 -2.17 0.90
CA LEU A 89 1.35 -2.77 -0.26
C LEU A 89 1.05 -2.03 -1.58
N ILE A 90 -0.15 -1.47 -1.73
CA ILE A 90 -0.49 -0.62 -2.88
C ILE A 90 0.29 0.70 -2.82
N SER A 91 0.31 1.38 -1.66
CA SER A 91 1.13 2.59 -1.47
C SER A 91 2.62 2.34 -1.75
N PHE A 92 3.13 1.20 -1.31
CA PHE A 92 4.51 0.76 -1.56
C PHE A 92 4.77 0.56 -3.06
N THR A 93 3.86 -0.11 -3.77
CA THR A 93 3.97 -0.32 -5.22
C THR A 93 4.00 1.01 -5.99
N LEU A 94 3.12 1.95 -5.63
CA LEU A 94 3.10 3.29 -6.26
C LEU A 94 4.43 4.02 -6.10
N GLU A 95 5.07 3.90 -4.94
CA GLU A 95 6.40 4.48 -4.71
C GLU A 95 7.47 3.82 -5.60
N LEU A 96 7.45 2.49 -5.69
CA LEU A 96 8.38 1.77 -6.56
C LEU A 96 8.21 2.18 -8.03
N ASP A 97 6.98 2.34 -8.49
CA ASP A 97 6.67 2.80 -9.86
C ASP A 97 7.24 4.20 -10.13
N VAL A 98 7.08 5.14 -9.18
CA VAL A 98 7.62 6.51 -9.32
C VAL A 98 9.14 6.51 -9.27
N ALA A 99 9.74 5.79 -8.33
CA ALA A 99 11.19 5.69 -8.21
C ALA A 99 11.80 5.09 -9.49
N SER A 100 11.20 4.00 -9.96
CA SER A 100 11.49 3.33 -11.23
C SER A 100 11.44 4.28 -12.43
N GLY A 101 10.29 4.95 -12.62
CA GLY A 101 10.06 5.79 -13.79
C GLY A 101 10.90 7.07 -13.81
N THR A 102 11.46 7.47 -12.67
CA THR A 102 12.28 8.68 -12.54
C THR A 102 13.78 8.39 -12.39
N GLY A 103 14.20 7.12 -12.43
CA GLY A 103 15.60 6.73 -12.25
C GLY A 103 16.13 6.99 -10.84
N ARG A 104 15.25 7.07 -9.84
CA ARG A 104 15.61 7.34 -8.44
C ARG A 104 15.55 6.05 -7.63
N LYS A 105 16.31 6.00 -6.53
CA LYS A 105 16.16 4.94 -5.53
C LYS A 105 14.84 5.11 -4.77
N SER A 106 14.18 3.99 -4.46
CA SER A 106 12.98 3.99 -3.60
C SER A 106 13.30 4.62 -2.24
N ARG A 107 12.33 5.36 -1.70
CA ARG A 107 12.42 5.93 -0.33
C ARG A 107 12.16 4.90 0.77
N ILE A 108 11.64 3.73 0.42
CA ILE A 108 11.30 2.66 1.35
C ILE A 108 12.31 1.53 1.18
N ALA A 109 12.67 0.90 2.31
CA ALA A 109 13.49 -0.31 2.30
C ALA A 109 12.77 -1.48 1.63
N GLU A 110 13.54 -2.45 1.16
CA GLU A 110 13.02 -3.70 0.62
C GLU A 110 12.24 -4.47 1.69
N VAL A 111 11.21 -5.17 1.25
CA VAL A 111 10.40 -6.08 2.08
C VAL A 111 10.85 -7.51 1.82
N ASP A 112 10.86 -8.32 2.88
CA ASP A 112 11.13 -9.75 2.75
C ASP A 112 10.06 -10.42 1.87
N VAL A 113 10.49 -10.94 0.73
CA VAL A 113 9.64 -11.61 -0.26
C VAL A 113 8.92 -12.82 0.34
N THR A 114 9.54 -13.52 1.28
CA THR A 114 8.93 -14.67 1.96
C THR A 114 7.68 -14.25 2.73
N LYS A 115 7.74 -13.08 3.39
CA LYS A 115 6.60 -12.48 4.10
C LYS A 115 5.47 -12.11 3.13
N LEU A 116 5.82 -11.52 1.98
CA LEU A 116 4.84 -11.13 0.96
C LEU A 116 4.13 -12.34 0.35
N ARG A 117 4.84 -13.45 0.10
CA ARG A 117 4.24 -14.67 -0.41
C ARG A 117 3.32 -15.33 0.62
N ALA A 118 3.72 -15.34 1.90
CA ALA A 118 2.87 -15.87 2.96
C ALA A 118 1.52 -15.12 3.04
N PHE A 119 1.49 -13.82 2.73
CA PHE A 119 0.23 -13.05 2.68
C PHE A 119 -0.76 -13.59 1.63
N LEU A 120 -0.28 -14.22 0.57
CA LEU A 120 -1.13 -14.82 -0.47
C LEU A 120 -1.86 -16.08 0.02
N ASP A 121 -1.30 -16.77 1.01
CA ASP A 121 -1.92 -17.95 1.63
C ASP A 121 -2.94 -17.56 2.72
N TYR A 122 -3.07 -16.27 3.04
CA TYR A 122 -4.01 -15.82 4.05
C TYR A 122 -5.47 -16.03 3.61
N PRO A 123 -6.39 -16.51 4.49
CA PRO A 123 -7.76 -16.84 4.10
C PRO A 123 -8.62 -15.69 3.56
N LEU A 124 -8.18 -14.44 3.77
CA LEU A 124 -8.83 -13.23 3.26
C LEU A 124 -8.07 -12.61 2.07
N SER A 125 -7.03 -13.28 1.58
CA SER A 125 -6.32 -12.90 0.37
C SER A 125 -7.24 -13.00 -0.83
N LEU A 126 -7.06 -12.08 -1.78
CA LEU A 126 -7.79 -12.02 -3.04
C LEU A 126 -6.85 -12.35 -4.19
N PRO A 127 -7.36 -12.85 -5.34
CA PRO A 127 -6.53 -13.07 -6.52
C PRO A 127 -5.75 -11.82 -6.99
N ALA A 128 -6.28 -10.62 -6.73
CA ALA A 128 -5.62 -9.36 -7.03
C ALA A 128 -4.36 -9.11 -6.19
N ASP A 129 -4.24 -9.71 -4.99
CA ASP A 129 -3.09 -9.55 -4.10
C ASP A 129 -1.82 -10.18 -4.72
N LEU A 130 -1.99 -11.24 -5.52
CA LEU A 130 -0.89 -11.85 -6.29
C LEU A 130 -0.20 -10.83 -7.20
N ARG A 131 -0.98 -9.96 -7.85
CA ARG A 131 -0.44 -8.91 -8.73
C ARG A 131 0.43 -7.95 -7.92
N THR A 132 -0.08 -7.46 -6.79
CA THR A 132 0.65 -6.52 -5.94
C THR A 132 1.95 -7.13 -5.43
N VAL A 133 1.90 -8.36 -4.90
CA VAL A 133 3.10 -9.08 -4.43
C VAL A 133 4.10 -9.28 -5.56
N SER A 134 3.65 -9.73 -6.74
CA SER A 134 4.53 -9.98 -7.88
C SER A 134 5.21 -8.71 -8.38
N VAL A 135 4.51 -7.57 -8.40
CA VAL A 135 5.09 -6.29 -8.81
C VAL A 135 6.19 -5.86 -7.85
N ILE A 136 5.95 -5.96 -6.53
CA ILE A 136 6.96 -5.65 -5.51
C ILE A 136 8.21 -6.54 -5.68
N GLU A 137 8.02 -7.85 -5.83
CA GLU A 137 9.12 -8.79 -6.06
C GLU A 137 9.95 -8.41 -7.31
N LEU A 138 9.27 -8.10 -8.42
CA LEU A 138 9.93 -7.70 -9.67
C LEU A 138 10.75 -6.40 -9.50
N HIS A 139 10.22 -5.41 -8.79
CA HIS A 139 10.97 -4.17 -8.54
C HIS A 139 12.22 -4.42 -7.71
N GLN A 140 12.15 -5.27 -6.68
CA GLN A 140 13.30 -5.62 -5.84
C GLN A 140 14.34 -6.41 -6.63
N LEU A 141 13.93 -7.40 -7.43
CA LEU A 141 14.84 -8.16 -8.30
C LEU A 141 15.54 -7.27 -9.32
N ARG A 142 14.83 -6.33 -9.94
CA ARG A 142 15.43 -5.36 -10.85
C ARG A 142 16.43 -4.45 -10.13
N GLY A 143 16.12 -4.03 -8.90
CA GLY A 143 17.05 -3.26 -8.07
C GLY A 143 18.37 -3.99 -7.86
N LEU A 144 18.31 -5.29 -7.54
CA LEU A 144 19.49 -6.14 -7.41
C LEU A 144 20.29 -6.22 -8.71
N LEU A 145 19.63 -6.44 -9.85
CA LEU A 145 20.29 -6.50 -11.16
C LEU A 145 20.99 -5.19 -11.54
N SER A 146 20.36 -4.04 -11.28
CA SER A 146 20.96 -2.74 -11.56
C SER A 146 22.22 -2.43 -10.74
N LEU A 147 22.45 -3.14 -9.63
CA LEU A 147 23.68 -3.04 -8.84
C LEU A 147 24.82 -3.90 -9.42
N PHE A 148 24.53 -4.87 -10.27
CA PHE A 148 25.57 -5.70 -10.93
C PHE A 148 26.14 -5.05 -12.20
N ASP A 149 25.39 -4.13 -12.80
CA ASP A 149 25.81 -3.39 -14.01
C ASP A 149 26.55 -2.07 -13.69
N ALA A 150 26.74 -1.73 -12.40
CA ALA A 150 27.40 -0.51 -11.92
C ALA A 150 28.71 -0.81 -11.20
#